data_AF-A0A4R6XW62-F1
#
_entry.id   AF-A0A4R6XW62-F1
#
_cell.length_a   1.000
_cell.length_b   1.000
_cell.length_c   1.000
_cell.angle_alpha   90.00
_cell.angle_beta   90.00
_cell.angle_gamma   90.00
#
_symmetry.space_group_name_H-M   'P 1'
#
loop_
_entity.id
_entity.type
_entity.pdbx_description
1 polymer ?
#
loop_
_entity_poly.entity_id
_entity_poly.type
_entity_poly.pdbx_seq_one_letter_code
_entity_poly.pdbx_strand_id
1 'polypeptide(L)'
;MFKLSMAVISFLTLLMVSHSAFADSDLQESADNLYQQEKWSDAINVYLKLTEAEPNNEMNWYRLAHAHIQLKQGDEALKANNKLINGNQIPPGLVLYQRAIALSQVGQQKAMWESLEQSADAGFSNLKELENNPQWAEYKDSEHFLKITQKVDKNVRPCLYGKHYNDFDFWLGRWEVYGNAEKAGPLYGHNTISKTEQGCLIMEQWQGASGSTGTSMNYYDGIIGQWVQRWVSGGGTIIDYAGGLIELDNNNKAMQLVGKIYYASSKQQPQIRDFRGTWTPLNDGVVQQFFEESIDGGKTWYVWFNGFYFPLNE
;
A
#
# COMPACT_ATOMS: atom_id res chain seq x y z
N MET A 1 7.41 -47.69 58.22
CA MET A 1 6.44 -47.09 57.29
C MET A 1 6.64 -47.74 55.92
N PHE A 2 5.56 -48.34 55.39
CA PHE A 2 5.23 -48.76 54.01
C PHE A 2 6.37 -48.94 52.97
N LYS A 3 6.62 -50.16 52.44
CA LYS A 3 6.00 -50.77 51.21
C LYS A 3 6.10 -49.83 49.98
N LEU A 4 6.59 -50.21 48.79
CA LEU A 4 6.11 -51.29 47.92
C LEU A 4 7.00 -51.43 46.66
N SER A 5 6.95 -52.62 46.06
CA SER A 5 7.48 -53.09 44.76
C SER A 5 6.82 -52.43 43.53
N MET A 6 7.31 -52.83 42.34
CA MET A 6 6.80 -52.64 40.95
C MET A 6 7.42 -51.48 40.16
N ALA A 7 7.66 -51.58 38.85
CA ALA A 7 7.65 -52.67 37.89
C ALA A 7 8.36 -52.14 36.63
N VAL A 8 8.95 -53.07 35.88
CA VAL A 8 9.43 -52.86 34.51
C VAL A 8 8.25 -52.44 33.64
N ILE A 9 8.30 -51.24 33.06
CA ILE A 9 7.46 -50.85 31.92
C ILE A 9 8.42 -50.41 30.82
N SER A 10 8.69 -51.35 29.91
CA SER A 10 9.39 -51.10 28.66
C SER A 10 8.47 -50.26 27.77
N PHE A 11 8.78 -48.98 27.63
CA PHE A 11 8.10 -48.07 26.71
C PHE A 11 8.70 -48.28 25.30
N LEU A 12 8.22 -49.32 24.61
CA LEU A 12 8.49 -49.52 23.18
C LEU A 12 7.30 -48.97 22.39
N THR A 13 7.15 -47.65 22.37
CA THR A 13 6.15 -46.96 21.54
C THR A 13 6.85 -46.22 20.40
N LEU A 14 6.85 -46.88 19.24
CA LEU A 14 6.62 -46.29 17.92
C LEU A 14 7.43 -45.03 17.52
N LEU A 15 8.71 -45.21 17.21
CA LEU A 15 9.49 -44.31 16.34
C LEU A 15 9.25 -44.71 14.87
N MET A 16 8.05 -44.47 14.34
CA MET A 16 7.75 -44.63 12.90
C MET A 16 7.14 -43.37 12.26
N VAL A 17 7.19 -42.22 12.93
CA VAL A 17 6.67 -40.96 12.39
C VAL A 17 7.76 -40.06 11.78
N SER A 18 9.04 -40.42 11.91
CA SER A 18 10.14 -39.56 11.43
C SER A 18 10.57 -39.82 9.99
N HIS A 19 10.40 -41.02 9.43
CA HIS A 19 10.96 -41.33 8.10
C HIS A 19 10.22 -40.67 6.93
N SER A 20 8.90 -40.51 7.01
CA SER A 20 8.12 -39.89 5.94
C SER A 20 8.40 -38.39 5.84
N ALA A 21 8.37 -37.68 6.97
CA ALA A 21 8.59 -36.23 6.99
C ALA A 21 9.98 -35.81 6.47
N PHE A 22 11.03 -36.61 6.71
CA PHE A 22 12.36 -36.35 6.16
C PHE A 22 12.45 -36.66 4.66
N ALA A 23 11.81 -37.73 4.19
CA ALA A 23 11.78 -38.04 2.75
C ALA A 23 10.99 -36.99 1.96
N ASP A 24 9.87 -36.52 2.51
CA ASP A 24 9.03 -35.48 1.91
C ASP A 24 9.76 -34.13 1.85
N SER A 25 10.56 -33.77 2.87
CA SER A 25 11.39 -32.55 2.84
C SER A 25 12.47 -32.60 1.76
N ASP A 26 13.12 -33.75 1.56
CA ASP A 26 14.14 -33.93 0.52
C ASP A 26 13.52 -33.84 -0.89
N LEU A 27 12.31 -34.38 -1.07
CA LEU A 27 11.56 -34.24 -2.33
C LEU A 27 11.15 -32.80 -2.59
N GLN A 28 10.67 -32.09 -1.57
CA GLN A 28 10.27 -30.69 -1.71
C GLN A 28 11.46 -29.81 -2.09
N GLU A 29 12.60 -29.95 -1.42
CA GLU A 29 13.82 -29.20 -1.75
C GLU A 29 14.29 -29.48 -3.19
N SER A 30 14.23 -30.73 -3.62
CA SER A 30 14.56 -31.12 -4.99
C SER A 30 13.63 -30.48 -6.02
N ALA A 31 12.31 -30.54 -5.80
CA ALA A 31 11.31 -29.92 -6.69
C ALA A 31 11.54 -28.41 -6.81
N ASP A 32 11.77 -27.76 -5.68
CA ASP A 32 11.97 -26.31 -5.59
C ASP A 32 13.25 -25.88 -6.29
N ASN A 33 14.34 -26.65 -6.16
CA ASN A 33 15.59 -26.38 -6.84
C ASN A 33 15.45 -26.54 -8.37
N LEU A 34 14.77 -27.60 -8.83
CA LEU A 34 14.47 -27.79 -10.26
C LEU A 34 13.61 -26.65 -10.81
N TYR A 35 12.64 -26.17 -10.04
CA TYR A 35 11.80 -25.03 -10.39
C TYR A 35 12.60 -23.73 -10.52
N GLN A 36 13.48 -23.44 -9.55
CA GLN A 36 14.35 -22.24 -9.60
C GLN A 36 15.35 -22.28 -10.76
N GLN A 37 15.78 -23.48 -11.17
CA GLN A 37 16.65 -23.69 -12.33
C GLN A 37 15.88 -23.74 -13.67
N GLU A 38 14.56 -23.50 -13.64
CA GLU A 38 13.68 -23.56 -14.82
C GLU A 38 13.70 -24.91 -15.55
N LYS A 39 14.04 -25.99 -14.84
CA LYS A 39 14.00 -27.37 -15.36
C LYS A 39 12.58 -27.90 -15.29
N TRP A 40 11.68 -27.29 -16.07
CA TRP A 40 10.23 -27.45 -15.93
C TRP A 40 9.77 -28.90 -16.01
N SER A 41 10.29 -29.69 -16.96
CA SER A 41 9.90 -31.10 -17.09
C SER A 41 10.29 -31.94 -15.88
N ASP A 42 11.49 -31.74 -15.34
CA ASP A 42 11.95 -32.44 -14.14
C ASP A 42 11.17 -31.97 -12.90
N ALA A 43 10.93 -30.67 -12.77
CA ALA A 43 10.13 -30.10 -11.70
C ALA A 43 8.69 -30.65 -11.70
N ILE A 44 8.04 -30.75 -12.87
CA ILE A 44 6.70 -31.37 -13.02
C ILE A 44 6.71 -32.80 -12.48
N ASN A 45 7.70 -33.62 -12.85
CA ASN A 45 7.78 -35.01 -12.40
C ASN A 45 7.83 -35.15 -10.87
N VAL A 46 8.50 -34.21 -10.19
CA VAL A 46 8.57 -34.22 -8.72
C VAL A 46 7.30 -33.60 -8.11
N TYR A 47 6.79 -32.50 -8.65
CA TYR A 47 5.56 -31.87 -8.15
C TYR A 47 4.34 -32.77 -8.28
N LEU A 48 4.23 -33.61 -9.32
CA LEU A 48 3.16 -34.61 -9.42
C LEU A 48 3.15 -35.54 -8.20
N LYS A 49 4.32 -36.06 -7.79
CA LYS A 49 4.44 -36.91 -6.59
C LYS A 49 4.08 -36.15 -5.32
N LEU A 50 4.55 -34.90 -5.20
CA LEU A 50 4.25 -34.05 -4.05
C LEU A 50 2.74 -33.75 -3.95
N THR A 51 2.06 -33.53 -5.06
CA THR A 51 0.61 -33.29 -5.05
C THR A 51 -0.22 -34.54 -4.74
N GLU A 52 0.33 -35.73 -4.96
CA GLU A 52 -0.29 -36.99 -4.53
C GLU A 52 -0.10 -37.24 -3.02
N ALA A 53 1.09 -36.96 -2.51
CA ALA A 53 1.42 -37.10 -1.09
C ALA A 53 0.72 -36.03 -0.23
N GLU A 54 0.69 -34.79 -0.72
CA GLU A 54 0.16 -33.62 -0.01
C GLU A 54 -0.90 -32.88 -0.85
N PRO A 55 -2.09 -33.47 -1.06
CA PRO A 55 -3.09 -32.91 -1.97
C PRO A 55 -3.65 -31.55 -1.53
N ASN A 56 -3.50 -31.18 -0.26
CA ASN A 56 -3.94 -29.90 0.30
C ASN A 56 -2.86 -28.82 0.28
N ASN A 57 -1.64 -29.12 -0.18
CA ASN A 57 -0.57 -28.14 -0.30
C ASN A 57 -0.77 -27.30 -1.58
N GLU A 58 -1.36 -26.11 -1.43
CA GLU A 58 -1.68 -25.25 -2.58
C GLU A 58 -0.44 -24.80 -3.36
N MET A 59 0.70 -24.61 -2.69
CA MET A 59 1.93 -24.16 -3.35
C MET A 59 2.42 -25.20 -4.36
N ASN A 60 2.31 -26.51 -4.05
CA ASN A 60 2.70 -27.58 -4.96
C ASN A 60 1.84 -27.58 -6.24
N TRP A 61 0.52 -27.41 -6.09
CA TRP A 61 -0.38 -27.25 -7.24
C TRP A 61 -0.11 -25.98 -8.04
N TYR A 62 0.17 -24.85 -7.37
CA TYR A 62 0.48 -23.58 -8.02
C TYR A 62 1.76 -23.65 -8.85
N ARG A 63 2.82 -24.26 -8.31
CA ARG A 63 4.09 -24.44 -9.03
C ARG A 63 3.98 -25.48 -10.14
N LEU A 64 3.22 -26.55 -9.95
CA LEU A 64 2.92 -27.52 -10.99
C LEU A 64 2.21 -26.87 -12.19
N ALA A 65 1.15 -26.09 -11.93
CA ALA A 65 0.43 -25.35 -12.96
C ALA A 65 1.35 -24.35 -13.69
N HIS A 66 2.22 -23.65 -12.97
CA HIS A 66 3.19 -22.73 -13.57
C HIS A 66 4.18 -23.48 -14.47
N ALA A 67 4.75 -24.60 -14.01
CA ALA A 67 5.71 -25.36 -14.81
C ALA A 67 5.06 -25.89 -16.11
N HIS A 68 3.80 -26.34 -16.06
CA HIS A 68 3.05 -26.69 -17.27
C HIS A 68 2.86 -25.49 -18.22
N ILE A 69 2.56 -24.30 -17.70
CA ILE A 69 2.47 -23.06 -18.49
C ILE A 69 3.78 -22.76 -19.23
N GLN A 70 4.92 -22.91 -18.56
CA GLN A 70 6.24 -22.66 -19.16
C GLN A 70 6.53 -23.61 -20.32
N LEU A 71 6.01 -24.84 -20.28
CA LEU A 71 6.09 -25.81 -21.38
C LEU A 71 4.95 -25.71 -22.41
N LYS A 72 4.10 -24.67 -22.34
CA LYS A 72 2.91 -24.50 -23.19
C LYS A 72 1.92 -25.66 -23.11
N GLN A 73 1.83 -26.33 -21.95
CA GLN A 73 0.93 -27.45 -21.68
C GLN A 73 -0.35 -26.94 -21.00
N GLY A 74 -1.14 -26.15 -21.74
CA GLY A 74 -2.27 -25.40 -21.18
C GLY A 74 -3.36 -26.27 -20.52
N ASP A 75 -3.70 -27.44 -21.09
CA ASP A 75 -4.70 -28.34 -20.51
C ASP A 75 -4.27 -28.90 -19.15
N GLU A 76 -3.00 -29.33 -19.02
CA GLU A 76 -2.46 -29.83 -17.75
C GLU A 76 -2.31 -28.71 -16.72
N ALA A 77 -1.91 -27.50 -17.17
CA ALA A 77 -1.89 -26.32 -16.32
C ALA A 77 -3.28 -26.01 -15.74
N LEU A 78 -4.34 -26.09 -16.55
CA LEU A 78 -5.71 -25.87 -16.08
C LEU A 78 -6.16 -26.95 -15.08
N LYS A 79 -5.80 -28.22 -15.27
CA LYS A 79 -6.10 -29.29 -14.32
C LYS A 79 -5.47 -29.02 -12.96
N ALA A 80 -4.20 -28.65 -12.92
CA ALA A 80 -3.49 -28.30 -11.70
C ALA A 80 -4.07 -27.01 -11.07
N ASN A 81 -4.30 -25.96 -11.86
CA ASN A 81 -4.86 -24.69 -11.40
C ASN A 81 -6.29 -24.85 -10.83
N ASN A 82 -7.11 -25.77 -11.36
CA ASN A 82 -8.45 -26.05 -10.83
C ASN A 82 -8.43 -26.55 -9.38
N LYS A 83 -7.31 -27.10 -8.89
CA LYS A 83 -7.15 -27.50 -7.48
C LYS A 83 -7.04 -26.31 -6.53
N LEU A 84 -6.78 -25.11 -7.05
CA LEU A 84 -6.57 -23.88 -6.29
C LEU A 84 -7.82 -23.00 -6.16
N ILE A 85 -8.88 -23.27 -6.93
CA ILE A 85 -10.06 -22.36 -7.03
C ILE A 85 -10.75 -22.13 -5.68
N ASN A 86 -10.73 -23.14 -4.80
CA ASN A 86 -11.32 -23.06 -3.46
C ASN A 86 -10.27 -22.85 -2.35
N GLY A 87 -9.02 -22.59 -2.73
CA GLY A 87 -7.91 -22.36 -1.81
C GLY A 87 -7.93 -20.97 -1.19
N ASN A 88 -7.13 -20.80 -0.14
CA ASN A 88 -6.96 -19.52 0.55
C ASN A 88 -5.51 -19.19 0.92
N GLN A 89 -4.56 -20.09 0.63
CA GLN A 89 -3.14 -19.87 0.92
C GLN A 89 -2.47 -19.03 -0.16
N ILE A 90 -2.88 -19.21 -1.42
CA ILE A 90 -2.41 -18.39 -2.54
C ILE A 90 -3.39 -17.23 -2.78
N PRO A 91 -2.91 -15.97 -2.89
CA PRO A 91 -3.75 -14.85 -3.27
C PRO A 91 -4.57 -15.14 -4.54
N PRO A 92 -5.92 -15.01 -4.52
CA PRO A 92 -6.77 -15.42 -5.64
C PRO A 92 -6.42 -14.72 -6.96
N GLY A 93 -5.97 -13.46 -6.91
CA GLY A 93 -5.50 -12.72 -8.08
C GLY A 93 -4.37 -13.43 -8.83
N LEU A 94 -3.42 -14.07 -8.12
CA LEU A 94 -2.32 -14.83 -8.74
C LEU A 94 -2.82 -16.11 -9.41
N VAL A 95 -3.73 -16.85 -8.75
CA VAL A 95 -4.32 -18.08 -9.29
C VAL A 95 -5.10 -17.79 -10.58
N LEU A 96 -5.90 -16.72 -10.57
CA LEU A 96 -6.71 -16.29 -11.72
C LEU A 96 -5.86 -15.74 -12.87
N TYR A 97 -4.73 -15.08 -12.57
CA TYR A 97 -3.77 -14.66 -13.60
C TYR A 97 -3.13 -15.86 -14.29
N GLN A 98 -2.66 -16.83 -13.50
CA GLN A 98 -2.08 -18.08 -14.00
C GLN A 98 -3.10 -18.85 -14.85
N ARG A 99 -4.37 -18.89 -14.41
CA ARG A 99 -5.47 -19.48 -15.18
C ARG A 99 -5.67 -18.79 -16.53
N ALA A 100 -5.64 -17.45 -16.56
CA ALA A 100 -5.79 -16.70 -17.79
C ALA A 100 -4.69 -17.05 -18.81
N ILE A 101 -3.43 -17.19 -18.37
CA ILE A 101 -2.33 -17.63 -19.24
C ILE A 101 -2.63 -19.03 -19.81
N ALA A 102 -3.02 -19.99 -18.96
CA ALA A 102 -3.32 -21.35 -19.40
C ALA A 102 -4.51 -21.41 -20.38
N LEU A 103 -5.57 -20.62 -20.13
CA LEU A 103 -6.73 -20.49 -21.03
C LEU A 103 -6.33 -19.90 -22.39
N SER A 104 -5.38 -18.97 -22.41
CA SER A 104 -4.82 -18.43 -23.65
C SER A 104 -4.10 -19.50 -24.47
N GLN A 105 -3.34 -20.39 -23.82
CA GLN A 105 -2.62 -21.49 -24.49
C GLN A 105 -3.53 -22.53 -25.15
N VAL A 106 -4.76 -22.69 -24.64
CA VAL A 106 -5.77 -23.61 -25.21
C VAL A 106 -6.81 -22.91 -26.09
N GLY A 107 -6.59 -21.64 -26.44
CA GLY A 107 -7.47 -20.88 -27.35
C GLY A 107 -8.84 -20.51 -26.78
N GLN A 108 -9.05 -20.60 -25.46
CA GLN A 108 -10.31 -20.26 -24.81
C GLN A 108 -10.40 -18.75 -24.50
N GLN A 109 -10.47 -17.93 -25.55
CA GLN A 109 -10.31 -16.47 -25.46
C GLN A 109 -11.34 -15.79 -24.54
N LYS A 110 -12.61 -16.20 -24.58
CA LYS A 110 -13.65 -15.61 -23.71
C LYS A 110 -13.33 -15.86 -22.22
N ALA A 111 -13.08 -17.11 -21.86
CA ALA A 111 -12.76 -17.50 -20.48
C ALA A 111 -11.42 -16.89 -20.02
N MET A 112 -10.45 -16.76 -20.92
CA MET A 112 -9.18 -16.08 -20.66
C MET A 112 -9.42 -14.63 -20.19
N TRP A 113 -10.22 -13.86 -20.94
CA TRP A 113 -10.53 -12.47 -20.57
C TRP A 113 -11.28 -12.37 -19.25
N GLU A 114 -12.29 -13.22 -19.04
CA GLU A 114 -13.03 -13.29 -17.78
C GLU A 114 -12.09 -13.58 -16.59
N SER A 115 -11.18 -14.54 -16.74
CA SER A 115 -10.20 -14.89 -15.70
C SER A 115 -9.19 -13.77 -15.44
N LEU A 116 -8.74 -13.07 -16.48
CA LEU A 116 -7.78 -11.98 -16.35
C LEU A 116 -8.41 -10.75 -15.68
N GLU A 117 -9.67 -10.44 -15.99
CA GLU A 117 -10.40 -9.37 -15.30
C GLU A 117 -10.66 -9.74 -13.83
N GLN A 118 -11.13 -10.95 -13.55
CA GLN A 118 -11.32 -11.44 -12.18
C GLN A 118 -10.02 -11.43 -11.38
N SER A 119 -8.88 -11.70 -12.02
CA SER A 119 -7.56 -11.59 -11.39
C SER A 119 -7.29 -10.17 -10.89
N ALA A 120 -7.56 -9.16 -11.72
CA ALA A 120 -7.41 -7.76 -11.34
C ALA A 120 -8.39 -7.36 -10.23
N ASP A 121 -9.66 -7.77 -10.32
CA ASP A 121 -10.67 -7.50 -9.29
C ASP A 121 -10.32 -8.20 -7.95
N ALA A 122 -9.61 -9.32 -8.00
CA ALA A 122 -9.11 -10.06 -6.85
C ALA A 122 -7.74 -9.56 -6.31
N GLY A 123 -7.31 -8.36 -6.72
CA GLY A 123 -6.13 -7.69 -6.16
C GLY A 123 -4.79 -8.04 -6.81
N PHE A 124 -4.78 -8.63 -8.02
CA PHE A 124 -3.53 -8.79 -8.76
C PHE A 124 -2.86 -7.43 -9.00
N SER A 125 -1.58 -7.32 -8.64
CA SER A 125 -0.84 -6.05 -8.58
C SER A 125 0.54 -6.11 -9.24
N ASN A 126 0.84 -7.15 -10.04
CA ASN A 126 2.09 -7.20 -10.79
C ASN A 126 1.91 -6.58 -12.19
N LEU A 127 1.85 -5.25 -12.23
CA LEU A 127 1.66 -4.48 -13.46
C LEU A 127 2.77 -4.75 -14.49
N LYS A 128 4.03 -4.84 -14.03
CA LYS A 128 5.17 -5.11 -14.91
C LYS A 128 5.06 -6.47 -15.61
N GLU A 129 4.62 -7.49 -14.89
CA GLU A 129 4.38 -8.82 -15.47
C GLU A 129 3.24 -8.76 -16.49
N LEU A 130 2.12 -8.10 -16.16
CA LEU A 130 1.01 -7.94 -17.10
C LEU A 130 1.46 -7.24 -18.40
N GLU A 131 2.23 -6.16 -18.31
CA GLU A 131 2.64 -5.37 -19.48
C GLU A 131 3.76 -6.02 -20.31
N ASN A 132 4.67 -6.75 -19.66
CA ASN A 132 5.87 -7.27 -20.32
C ASN A 132 5.78 -8.75 -20.71
N ASN A 133 4.83 -9.51 -20.16
CA ASN A 133 4.69 -10.91 -20.51
C ASN A 133 4.34 -11.06 -22.01
N PRO A 134 5.15 -11.78 -22.80
CA PRO A 134 4.94 -11.93 -24.25
C PRO A 134 3.60 -12.56 -24.62
N GLN A 135 2.96 -13.30 -23.72
CA GLN A 135 1.62 -13.88 -23.92
C GLN A 135 0.57 -12.81 -24.25
N TRP A 136 0.78 -11.57 -23.78
CA TRP A 136 -0.16 -10.46 -23.96
C TRP A 136 0.21 -9.53 -25.12
N ALA A 137 1.30 -9.79 -25.84
CA ALA A 137 1.85 -8.87 -26.84
C ALA A 137 0.84 -8.47 -27.92
N GLU A 138 0.03 -9.42 -28.41
CA GLU A 138 -0.99 -9.18 -29.44
C GLU A 138 -2.24 -8.45 -28.92
N TYR A 139 -2.40 -8.33 -27.60
CA TYR A 139 -3.59 -7.76 -26.98
C TYR A 139 -3.37 -6.38 -26.38
N LYS A 140 -2.14 -5.85 -26.40
CA LYS A 140 -1.76 -4.61 -25.69
C LYS A 140 -2.65 -3.41 -25.99
N ASP A 141 -3.07 -3.28 -27.24
CA ASP A 141 -3.90 -2.16 -27.71
C ASP A 141 -5.41 -2.45 -27.65
N SER A 142 -5.81 -3.64 -27.20
CA SER A 142 -7.22 -4.00 -27.08
C SER A 142 -7.88 -3.25 -25.92
N GLU A 143 -9.12 -2.82 -26.11
CA GLU A 143 -9.89 -2.10 -25.08
C GLU A 143 -10.02 -2.90 -23.79
N HIS A 144 -10.18 -4.23 -23.88
CA HIS A 144 -10.27 -5.12 -22.71
C HIS A 144 -8.96 -5.11 -21.92
N PHE A 145 -7.83 -5.26 -22.60
CA PHE A 145 -6.52 -5.27 -21.94
C PHE A 145 -6.23 -3.93 -21.28
N LEU A 146 -6.47 -2.81 -21.96
CA LEU A 146 -6.27 -1.47 -21.39
C LEU A 146 -7.11 -1.23 -20.12
N LYS A 147 -8.38 -1.68 -20.12
CA LYS A 147 -9.24 -1.61 -18.93
C LYS A 147 -8.70 -2.46 -17.77
N ILE A 148 -8.25 -3.68 -18.06
CA ILE A 148 -7.70 -4.57 -17.03
C ILE A 148 -6.37 -4.01 -16.49
N THR A 149 -5.49 -3.53 -17.35
CA THR A 149 -4.24 -2.85 -16.96
C THR A 149 -4.53 -1.69 -16.03
N GLN A 150 -5.55 -0.87 -16.31
CA GLN A 150 -5.97 0.20 -15.41
C GLN A 150 -6.48 -0.32 -14.05
N LYS A 151 -7.17 -1.46 -14.01
CA LYS A 151 -7.58 -2.08 -12.74
C LYS A 151 -6.38 -2.57 -11.93
N VAL A 152 -5.44 -3.26 -12.56
CA VAL A 152 -4.20 -3.73 -11.91
C VAL A 152 -3.38 -2.54 -11.42
N ASP A 153 -3.30 -1.48 -12.21
CA ASP A 153 -2.61 -0.26 -11.84
C ASP A 153 -3.21 0.42 -10.59
N LYS A 154 -4.54 0.42 -10.45
CA LYS A 154 -5.21 0.85 -9.22
C LYS A 154 -4.84 0.01 -8.00
N ASN A 155 -4.57 -1.29 -8.18
CA ASN A 155 -4.10 -2.15 -7.10
C ASN A 155 -2.65 -1.83 -6.71
N VAL A 156 -1.81 -1.40 -7.66
CA VAL A 156 -0.42 -0.97 -7.38
C VAL A 156 -0.37 0.39 -6.72
N ARG A 157 -1.20 1.32 -7.21
CA ARG A 157 -1.14 2.75 -6.88
C ARG A 157 -2.48 3.25 -6.33
N PRO A 158 -2.98 2.68 -5.22
CA PRO A 158 -4.34 2.98 -4.74
C PRO A 158 -4.55 4.46 -4.41
N CYS A 159 -3.51 5.16 -3.95
CA CYS A 159 -3.58 6.58 -3.59
C CYS A 159 -3.73 7.53 -4.79
N LEU A 160 -3.43 7.09 -6.01
CA LEU A 160 -3.68 7.91 -7.21
C LEU A 160 -5.15 7.92 -7.64
N TYR A 161 -5.94 6.96 -7.16
CA TYR A 161 -7.31 6.74 -7.62
C TYR A 161 -8.36 6.74 -6.51
N GLY A 162 -7.93 6.57 -5.25
CA GLY A 162 -8.83 6.54 -4.12
C GLY A 162 -9.47 7.90 -3.85
N LYS A 163 -10.75 7.88 -3.48
CA LYS A 163 -11.63 9.06 -3.35
C LYS A 163 -11.07 10.19 -2.49
N HIS A 164 -10.35 9.86 -1.41
CA HIS A 164 -9.93 10.84 -0.38
C HIS A 164 -8.47 11.27 -0.50
N TYR A 165 -7.66 10.61 -1.33
CA TYR A 165 -6.21 10.87 -1.43
C TYR A 165 -5.87 12.14 -2.20
N ASN A 166 -6.87 12.83 -2.73
CA ASN A 166 -6.76 14.12 -3.41
C ASN A 166 -7.53 15.25 -2.69
N ASP A 167 -8.13 14.97 -1.52
CA ASP A 167 -8.89 15.97 -0.76
C ASP A 167 -8.04 17.20 -0.37
N PHE A 168 -6.72 17.03 -0.25
CA PHE A 168 -5.77 18.09 0.11
C PHE A 168 -5.01 18.67 -1.11
N ASP A 169 -5.32 18.24 -2.34
CA ASP A 169 -4.53 18.58 -3.53
C ASP A 169 -4.57 20.08 -3.87
N PHE A 170 -5.54 20.84 -3.36
CA PHE A 170 -5.63 22.30 -3.53
C PHE A 170 -4.47 23.06 -2.89
N TRP A 171 -3.66 22.40 -2.04
CA TRP A 171 -2.49 22.98 -1.39
C TRP A 171 -1.16 22.62 -2.10
N LEU A 172 -1.19 21.75 -3.11
CA LEU A 172 -0.01 21.39 -3.89
C LEU A 172 0.49 22.58 -4.70
N GLY A 173 1.81 22.76 -4.75
CA GLY A 173 2.44 23.80 -5.56
C GLY A 173 3.64 24.45 -4.88
N ARG A 174 4.14 25.50 -5.53
CA ARG A 174 5.18 26.39 -5.00
C ARG A 174 4.53 27.72 -4.64
N TRP A 175 4.88 28.27 -3.48
CA TRP A 175 4.16 29.38 -2.89
C TRP A 175 5.09 30.46 -2.35
N GLU A 176 4.67 31.72 -2.49
CA GLU A 176 5.09 32.81 -1.61
C GLU A 176 4.04 33.00 -0.52
N VAL A 177 4.46 33.11 0.74
CA VAL A 177 3.54 33.21 1.86
C VAL A 177 3.63 34.58 2.50
N TYR A 178 2.49 35.26 2.61
CA TYR A 178 2.36 36.61 3.15
C TYR A 178 1.46 36.64 4.38
N GLY A 179 1.59 37.68 5.21
CA GLY A 179 0.75 37.87 6.39
C GLY A 179 -0.67 38.39 6.14
N ASN A 180 -1.04 38.73 4.90
CA ASN A 180 -2.39 39.18 4.55
C ASN A 180 -2.84 38.77 3.13
N ALA A 181 -4.15 38.84 2.90
CA ALA A 181 -4.80 38.41 1.67
C ALA A 181 -4.56 39.35 0.48
N GLU A 182 -4.19 40.61 0.74
CA GLU A 182 -3.89 41.61 -0.30
C GLU A 182 -2.46 41.49 -0.86
N LYS A 183 -1.67 40.52 -0.37
CA LYS A 183 -0.24 40.36 -0.69
C LYS A 183 0.58 41.63 -0.42
N ALA A 184 0.13 42.46 0.53
CA ALA A 184 0.76 43.73 0.90
C ALA A 184 1.54 43.64 2.23
N GLY A 185 1.35 42.54 2.96
CA GLY A 185 1.95 42.29 4.28
C GLY A 185 3.41 41.87 4.19
N PRO A 186 4.06 41.58 5.34
CA PRO A 186 5.40 41.01 5.31
C PRO A 186 5.37 39.65 4.59
N LEU A 187 6.40 39.41 3.77
CA LEU A 187 6.72 38.08 3.27
C LEU A 187 7.17 37.22 4.47
N TYR A 188 6.44 36.13 4.73
CA TYR A 188 6.80 35.14 5.74
C TYR A 188 7.79 34.11 5.23
N GLY A 189 7.76 33.78 3.94
CA GLY A 189 8.69 32.83 3.34
C GLY A 189 8.18 32.19 2.07
N HIS A 190 8.81 31.09 1.69
CA HIS A 190 8.44 30.26 0.56
C HIS A 190 8.09 28.86 1.05
N ASN A 191 7.17 28.21 0.35
CA ASN A 191 6.79 26.83 0.64
C ASN A 191 6.71 26.02 -0.65
N THR A 192 7.16 24.77 -0.60
CA THR A 192 7.00 23.80 -1.70
C THR A 192 6.24 22.60 -1.17
N ILE A 193 5.08 22.32 -1.76
CA ILE A 193 4.22 21.20 -1.41
C ILE A 193 4.12 20.29 -2.62
N SER A 194 4.60 19.07 -2.48
CA SER A 194 4.66 18.10 -3.58
C SER A 194 4.08 16.74 -3.18
N LYS A 195 3.57 16.01 -4.17
CA LYS A 195 3.06 14.65 -3.98
C LYS A 195 4.19 13.64 -4.28
N THR A 196 4.44 12.73 -3.35
CA THR A 196 5.47 11.68 -3.44
C THR A 196 4.86 10.30 -3.12
N GLU A 197 5.67 9.24 -3.06
CA GLU A 197 5.24 7.87 -2.76
C GLU A 197 4.01 7.42 -3.57
N GLN A 198 4.06 7.68 -4.88
CA GLN A 198 3.00 7.31 -5.83
C GLN A 198 1.62 7.82 -5.41
N GLY A 199 1.56 9.05 -4.88
CA GLY A 199 0.30 9.69 -4.51
C GLY A 199 -0.09 9.54 -3.03
N CYS A 200 0.58 8.68 -2.27
CA CYS A 200 0.19 8.40 -0.89
C CYS A 200 0.70 9.45 0.12
N LEU A 201 1.70 10.26 -0.26
CA LEU A 201 2.31 11.24 0.63
C LEU A 201 2.35 12.61 -0.03
N ILE A 202 2.04 13.64 0.75
CA ILE A 202 2.28 15.04 0.42
C ILE A 202 3.38 15.55 1.35
N MET A 203 4.47 16.02 0.75
CA MET A 203 5.64 16.58 1.42
C MET A 203 5.61 18.10 1.33
N GLU A 204 5.74 18.76 2.47
CA GLU A 204 5.91 20.21 2.58
C GLU A 204 7.36 20.54 2.90
N GLN A 205 7.92 21.57 2.25
CA GLN A 205 9.24 22.11 2.53
C GLN A 205 9.17 23.63 2.70
N TRP A 206 9.32 24.08 3.94
CA TRP A 206 9.25 25.47 4.32
C TRP A 206 10.62 26.15 4.39
N GLN A 207 10.68 27.36 3.84
CA GLN A 207 11.80 28.28 3.98
C GLN A 207 11.30 29.66 4.39
N GLY A 208 11.45 29.99 5.68
CA GLY A 208 11.05 31.27 6.25
C GLY A 208 11.97 32.40 5.83
N ALA A 209 11.40 33.59 5.65
CA ALA A 209 12.14 34.82 5.29
C ALA A 209 13.19 35.22 6.34
N SER A 210 13.00 34.81 7.60
CA SER A 210 13.97 35.01 8.70
C SER A 210 14.98 33.86 8.87
N GLY A 211 14.99 32.89 7.95
CA GLY A 211 15.94 31.77 7.94
C GLY A 211 15.46 30.51 8.68
N SER A 212 14.24 30.48 9.22
CA SER A 212 13.66 29.26 9.77
C SER A 212 13.35 28.24 8.67
N THR A 213 13.44 26.95 9.00
CA THR A 213 13.10 25.85 8.08
C THR A 213 12.26 24.79 8.77
N GLY A 214 11.48 24.07 7.97
CA GLY A 214 10.67 22.96 8.45
C GLY A 214 10.14 22.10 7.31
N THR A 215 9.59 20.95 7.68
CA THR A 215 9.03 19.99 6.74
C THR A 215 7.86 19.28 7.40
N SER A 216 6.81 19.01 6.63
CA SER A 216 5.76 18.09 7.05
C SER A 216 5.55 16.93 6.09
N MET A 217 5.15 15.81 6.67
CA MET A 217 4.58 14.66 5.99
C MET A 217 3.06 14.70 6.18
N ASN A 218 2.31 14.61 5.09
CA ASN A 218 0.86 14.69 5.06
C ASN A 218 0.30 13.52 4.27
N TYR A 219 -0.57 12.71 4.86
CA TYR A 219 -1.14 11.56 4.15
C TYR A 219 -2.54 11.27 4.64
N TYR A 220 -3.36 10.66 3.79
CA TYR A 220 -4.65 10.12 4.20
C TYR A 220 -4.46 8.71 4.75
N ASP A 221 -4.74 8.52 6.03
CA ASP A 221 -4.78 7.20 6.66
C ASP A 221 -6.16 6.58 6.43
N GLY A 222 -6.22 5.60 5.54
CA GLY A 222 -7.44 4.89 5.20
C GLY A 222 -7.98 3.97 6.30
N ILE A 223 -7.20 3.66 7.35
CA ILE A 223 -7.65 2.82 8.48
C ILE A 223 -8.49 3.65 9.44
N ILE A 224 -8.04 4.86 9.77
CA ILE A 224 -8.78 5.77 10.66
C ILE A 224 -9.69 6.74 9.90
N GLY A 225 -9.56 6.81 8.57
CA GLY A 225 -10.38 7.64 7.70
C GLY A 225 -10.09 9.14 7.85
N GLN A 226 -8.83 9.50 8.10
CA GLN A 226 -8.41 10.87 8.38
C GLN A 226 -7.13 11.25 7.63
N TRP A 227 -7.00 12.53 7.30
CA TRP A 227 -5.72 13.12 6.96
C TRP A 227 -4.89 13.27 8.22
N VAL A 228 -3.61 12.89 8.14
CA VAL A 228 -2.62 12.99 9.21
C VAL A 228 -1.51 13.90 8.73
N GLN A 229 -1.05 14.78 9.60
CA GLN A 229 0.16 15.57 9.35
C GLN A 229 1.12 15.46 10.54
N ARG A 230 2.39 15.28 10.22
CA ARG A 230 3.51 15.40 11.14
C ARG A 230 4.47 16.46 10.64
N TRP A 231 4.60 17.56 11.35
CA TRP A 231 5.55 18.64 11.07
C TRP A 231 6.76 18.56 12.01
N VAL A 232 7.94 18.87 11.47
CA VAL A 232 9.18 19.04 12.24
C VAL A 232 9.93 20.27 11.72
N SER A 233 10.46 21.07 12.65
CA SER A 233 11.27 22.26 12.32
C SER A 233 12.56 22.33 13.11
N GLY A 234 13.55 23.05 12.58
CA GLY A 234 14.89 23.17 13.20
C GLY A 234 14.90 23.83 14.58
N GLY A 235 13.83 24.55 14.94
CA GLY A 235 13.64 25.13 16.27
C GLY A 235 13.20 24.14 17.35
N GLY A 236 13.00 22.86 17.00
CA GLY A 236 12.51 21.84 17.93
C GLY A 236 10.99 21.89 18.14
N THR A 237 10.25 22.53 17.23
CA THR A 237 8.79 22.49 17.19
C THR A 237 8.34 21.29 16.35
N ILE A 238 7.47 20.48 16.96
CA ILE A 238 6.83 19.32 16.33
C ILE A 238 5.33 19.53 16.40
N ILE A 239 4.60 19.24 15.32
CA ILE A 239 3.14 19.24 15.31
C ILE A 239 2.67 17.87 14.85
N ASP A 240 1.69 17.32 15.54
CA ASP A 240 1.10 16.02 15.26
C ASP A 240 -0.42 16.10 15.44
N TYR A 241 -1.15 15.93 14.35
CA TYR A 241 -2.58 16.16 14.28
C TYR A 241 -3.22 15.47 13.08
N ALA A 242 -4.52 15.22 13.21
CA ALA A 242 -5.31 14.56 12.19
C ALA A 242 -6.71 15.18 12.06
N GLY A 243 -7.39 14.88 10.95
CA GLY A 243 -8.71 15.42 10.67
C GLY A 243 -9.13 15.17 9.22
N GLY A 244 -9.78 16.14 8.60
CA GLY A 244 -10.34 15.97 7.26
C GLY A 244 -11.02 17.22 6.73
N LEU A 245 -11.73 17.05 5.61
CA LEU A 245 -12.51 18.13 5.02
C LEU A 245 -13.71 18.49 5.91
N ILE A 246 -13.89 19.79 6.12
CA ILE A 246 -15.06 20.40 6.74
C ILE A 246 -15.77 21.29 5.73
N GLU A 247 -17.09 21.38 5.85
CA GLU A 247 -17.91 22.35 5.10
C GLU A 247 -17.90 23.70 5.82
N LEU A 248 -17.85 24.78 5.04
CA LEU A 248 -17.98 26.17 5.48
C LEU A 248 -19.36 26.70 5.08
N ASP A 249 -19.80 27.80 5.71
CA ASP A 249 -21.15 28.39 5.55
C ASP A 249 -21.52 28.76 4.09
N ASN A 250 -20.53 28.86 3.22
CA ASN A 250 -20.62 29.24 1.81
C ASN A 250 -20.51 28.04 0.83
N ASN A 251 -20.72 26.80 1.31
CA ASN A 251 -20.50 25.53 0.56
C ASN A 251 -19.05 25.35 0.08
N ASN A 252 -18.11 26.13 0.62
CA ASN A 252 -16.69 25.92 0.43
C ASN A 252 -16.21 24.86 1.41
N LYS A 253 -15.12 24.17 1.06
CA LYS A 253 -14.50 23.18 1.94
C LYS A 253 -13.16 23.69 2.43
N ALA A 254 -12.80 23.32 3.65
CA ALA A 254 -11.47 23.52 4.20
C ALA A 254 -10.94 22.19 4.73
N MET A 255 -9.62 22.01 4.71
CA MET A 255 -8.98 20.92 5.46
C MET A 255 -8.79 21.39 6.89
N GLN A 256 -9.28 20.66 7.89
CA GLN A 256 -9.04 20.98 9.30
C GLN A 256 -8.45 19.78 10.03
N LEU A 257 -7.32 20.00 10.70
CA LEU A 257 -6.62 19.01 11.52
C LEU A 257 -6.54 19.50 12.97
N VAL A 258 -6.73 18.60 13.94
CA VAL A 258 -6.69 18.88 15.38
C VAL A 258 -5.78 17.88 16.07
N GLY A 259 -4.95 18.35 17.00
CA GLY A 259 -4.02 17.51 17.75
C GLY A 259 -3.15 18.34 18.67
N LYS A 260 -1.83 18.13 18.61
CA LYS A 260 -0.88 18.72 19.57
C LYS A 260 0.32 19.37 18.88
N ILE A 261 0.82 20.42 19.51
CA ILE A 261 2.14 21.02 19.23
C ILE A 261 3.06 20.80 20.43
N TYR A 262 4.32 20.49 20.15
CA TYR A 262 5.35 20.17 21.12
C TYR A 262 6.53 21.12 20.93
N TYR A 263 7.02 21.67 22.03
CA TYR A 263 8.19 22.54 22.04
C TYR A 263 9.33 21.87 22.80
N ALA A 264 10.40 21.51 22.09
CA ALA A 264 11.54 20.76 22.63
C ALA A 264 12.63 21.61 23.30
N SER A 265 12.45 22.94 23.39
CA SER A 265 13.44 23.83 24.03
C SER A 265 13.79 23.36 25.44
N SER A 266 15.07 23.39 25.79
CA SER A 266 15.55 23.08 27.15
C SER A 266 15.55 24.28 28.09
N LYS A 267 15.46 25.50 27.53
CA LYS A 267 15.47 26.76 28.30
C LYS A 267 14.09 27.13 28.86
N GLN A 268 13.03 26.59 28.27
CA GLN A 268 11.66 26.62 28.78
C GLN A 268 11.29 25.16 29.00
N GLN A 269 10.68 24.77 30.13
CA GLN A 269 10.30 23.37 30.31
C GLN A 269 9.50 22.89 29.09
N PRO A 270 9.72 21.66 28.56
CA PRO A 270 8.98 21.16 27.41
C PRO A 270 7.48 21.39 27.57
N GLN A 271 6.86 21.99 26.57
CA GLN A 271 5.43 22.34 26.58
C GLN A 271 4.69 21.53 25.53
N ILE A 272 3.51 21.04 25.90
CA ILE A 272 2.55 20.40 25.00
C ILE A 272 1.28 21.24 25.02
N ARG A 273 0.79 21.64 23.85
CA ARG A 273 -0.43 22.46 23.71
C ARG A 273 -1.40 21.79 22.75
N ASP A 274 -2.69 22.07 22.92
CA ASP A 274 -3.67 21.74 21.89
C ASP A 274 -3.39 22.58 20.65
N PHE A 275 -3.55 21.99 19.47
CA PHE A 275 -3.25 22.64 18.21
C PHE A 275 -4.33 22.34 17.17
N ARG A 276 -4.64 23.35 16.36
CA ARG A 276 -5.60 23.26 15.27
C ARG A 276 -5.04 23.96 14.06
N GLY A 277 -5.04 23.29 12.92
CA GLY A 277 -4.72 23.88 11.64
C GLY A 277 -5.90 23.81 10.69
N THR A 278 -6.17 24.92 9.99
CA THR A 278 -7.20 24.99 8.95
C THR A 278 -6.57 25.54 7.66
N TRP A 279 -6.81 24.86 6.54
CA TRP A 279 -6.42 25.29 5.20
C TRP A 279 -7.67 25.57 4.39
N THR A 280 -7.84 26.83 3.98
CA THR A 280 -9.01 27.30 3.25
C THR A 280 -8.59 27.76 1.86
N PRO A 281 -9.04 27.10 0.78
CA PRO A 281 -8.87 27.62 -0.56
C PRO A 281 -9.67 28.92 -0.72
N LEU A 282 -9.02 29.93 -1.30
CA LEU A 282 -9.57 31.25 -1.62
C LEU A 282 -9.60 31.44 -3.15
N ASN A 283 -9.91 32.66 -3.59
CA ASN A 283 -9.91 33.02 -5.00
C ASN A 283 -8.49 32.96 -5.59
N ASP A 284 -8.42 32.82 -6.92
CA ASP A 284 -7.18 32.86 -7.70
C ASP A 284 -6.11 31.84 -7.26
N GLY A 285 -6.55 30.71 -6.69
CA GLY A 285 -5.69 29.63 -6.23
C GLY A 285 -4.95 29.93 -4.92
N VAL A 286 -5.23 31.06 -4.26
CA VAL A 286 -4.64 31.39 -2.95
C VAL A 286 -5.16 30.42 -1.89
N VAL A 287 -4.30 30.04 -0.94
CA VAL A 287 -4.72 29.23 0.22
C VAL A 287 -4.41 29.99 1.51
N GLN A 288 -5.39 30.11 2.40
CA GLN A 288 -5.14 30.58 3.77
C GLN A 288 -4.79 29.39 4.66
N GLN A 289 -3.67 29.46 5.35
CA GLN A 289 -3.31 28.56 6.43
C GLN A 289 -3.46 29.31 7.76
N PHE A 290 -4.38 28.84 8.60
CA PHE A 290 -4.69 29.43 9.89
C PHE A 290 -4.51 28.42 11.00
N PHE A 291 -3.52 28.68 11.85
CA PHE A 291 -3.13 27.82 12.95
C PHE A 291 -3.40 28.49 14.29
N GLU A 292 -3.92 27.71 15.21
CA GLU A 292 -4.27 28.14 16.55
C GLU A 292 -3.75 27.15 17.58
N GLU A 293 -3.41 27.66 18.76
CA GLU A 293 -3.05 26.83 19.90
C GLU A 293 -3.85 27.17 21.16
N SER A 294 -3.92 26.20 22.07
CA SER A 294 -4.64 26.31 23.33
C SER A 294 -3.82 25.72 24.48
N ILE A 295 -3.89 26.38 25.64
CA ILE A 295 -3.25 25.96 26.90
C ILE A 295 -4.25 25.50 27.97
N ASP A 296 -5.56 25.53 27.69
CA ASP A 296 -6.62 25.31 28.68
C ASP A 296 -7.60 24.19 28.29
N GLY A 297 -7.15 23.26 27.43
CA GLY A 297 -7.94 22.12 26.98
C GLY A 297 -8.92 22.46 25.86
N GLY A 298 -8.62 23.49 25.07
CA GLY A 298 -9.40 23.91 23.90
C GLY A 298 -10.54 24.86 24.24
N LYS A 299 -10.55 25.46 25.44
CA LYS A 299 -11.59 26.43 25.84
C LYS A 299 -11.32 27.80 25.23
N THR A 300 -10.05 28.20 25.16
CA THR A 300 -9.61 29.43 24.50
C THR A 300 -8.51 29.13 23.48
N TRP A 301 -8.63 29.71 22.28
CA TRP A 301 -7.70 29.51 21.18
C TRP A 301 -7.03 30.84 20.83
N TYR A 302 -5.71 30.79 20.61
CA TYR A 302 -4.89 31.93 20.23
C TYR A 302 -4.28 31.69 18.87
N VAL A 303 -4.25 32.72 18.03
CA VAL A 303 -3.60 32.66 16.72
C VAL A 303 -2.12 32.40 16.90
N TRP A 304 -1.66 31.26 16.36
CA TRP A 304 -0.26 30.89 16.31
C TRP A 304 0.38 31.30 14.98
N PHE A 305 -0.36 31.11 13.87
CA PHE A 305 0.06 31.52 12.54
C PHE A 305 -1.15 31.82 11.66
N ASN A 306 -1.03 32.84 10.81
CA ASN A 306 -2.01 33.16 9.78
C ASN A 306 -1.27 33.60 8.52
N GLY A 307 -1.17 32.70 7.55
CA GLY A 307 -0.43 32.93 6.31
C GLY A 307 -1.29 32.71 5.08
N PHE A 308 -1.04 33.53 4.05
CA PHE A 308 -1.72 33.49 2.77
C PHE A 308 -0.72 33.06 1.70
N TYR A 309 -0.99 31.92 1.10
CA TYR A 309 -0.13 31.24 0.14
C TYR A 309 -0.53 31.68 -1.26
N PHE A 310 0.32 32.45 -1.92
CA PHE A 310 0.14 32.89 -3.30
C PHE A 310 0.92 31.98 -4.23
N PRO A 311 0.26 31.37 -5.23
CA PRO A 311 0.93 30.41 -6.11
C PRO A 311 1.98 31.13 -6.96
N LEU A 312 3.14 30.50 -7.09
CA LEU A 312 4.16 30.90 -8.04
C LEU A 312 3.83 30.25 -9.39
N ASN A 313 3.60 31.07 -10.42
CA ASN A 313 3.46 30.57 -11.78
C ASN A 313 4.81 29.98 -12.23
N GLU A 314 4.80 28.75 -12.73
CA GLU A 314 5.95 28.13 -13.41
C GLU A 314 6.04 28.57 -14.87
#